data_AF-A0A4W4E8D6-F1
#
_entry.id   AF-A0A4W4E8D6-F1
#
_cell.length_a   1.000
_cell.length_b   1.000
_cell.length_c   1.000
_cell.angle_alpha   90.00
_cell.angle_beta   90.00
_cell.angle_gamma   90.00
#
_symmetry.space_group_name_H-M   'P 1'
#
loop_
_entity.id
_entity.type
_entity.pdbx_description
1 polymer ?
#
loop_
_entity_poly.entity_id
_entity_poly.type
_entity_poly.pdbx_seq_one_letter_code
_entity_poly.pdbx_strand_id
1 'polypeptide(L)'
;MISASKFTHPSLFFLARNMDRHHYEIFTKFGDEGFLLHLDNARGFGRHSHDEMSILAPLIQCCIIKRSTLLRLRLLARPEYRLSDVMRDSLGRDPLKPILTEPHLQALDRRLEHVLRTVVRCVKRLGEAQVVVTDFVEASMGCNP
;
A
#
# COMPACT_ATOMS: atom_id res chain seq x y z
N MET A 1 -7.25 -1.55 21.08
CA MET A 1 -7.83 -0.84 19.92
C MET A 1 -6.70 -0.52 18.95
N ILE A 2 -6.73 -1.10 17.75
CA ILE A 2 -5.73 -0.85 16.71
C ILE A 2 -6.19 0.39 15.96
N SER A 3 -5.50 1.53 16.16
CA SER A 3 -5.81 2.82 15.53
C SER A 3 -5.93 2.69 14.00
N ALA A 4 -6.92 3.37 13.41
CA ALA A 4 -7.22 3.37 11.97
C ALA A 4 -6.01 3.77 11.10
N SER A 5 -5.02 4.46 11.68
CA SER A 5 -3.71 4.75 11.08
C SER A 5 -2.98 3.48 10.58
N LYS A 6 -3.21 2.33 11.23
CA LYS A 6 -2.56 1.05 10.93
C LYS A 6 -3.10 0.36 9.67
N PHE A 7 -4.29 0.72 9.20
CA PHE A 7 -4.93 0.13 8.01
C PHE A 7 -4.52 0.81 6.69
N THR A 8 -3.60 1.78 6.70
CA THR A 8 -3.27 2.61 5.52
C THR A 8 -2.10 2.10 4.66
N HIS A 9 -1.47 0.98 5.02
CA HIS A 9 -0.34 0.38 4.31
C HIS A 9 -0.60 -0.92 3.51
N PRO A 10 -1.84 -1.48 3.37
CA PRO A 10 -2.04 -2.75 2.66
C PRO A 10 -1.72 -2.66 1.16
N SER A 11 -1.78 -1.47 0.57
CA SER A 11 -1.31 -1.22 -0.79
C SER A 11 0.20 -1.49 -0.93
N LEU A 12 1.02 -1.02 0.01
CA LEU A 12 2.47 -1.25 0.01
C LEU A 12 2.79 -2.75 0.19
N PHE A 13 2.08 -3.42 1.10
CA PHE A 13 2.28 -4.85 1.36
C PHE A 13 1.84 -5.73 0.19
N PHE A 14 0.76 -5.38 -0.51
CA PHE A 14 0.34 -6.09 -1.71
C PHE A 14 1.33 -5.89 -2.86
N LEU A 15 1.82 -4.66 -3.06
CA LEU A 15 2.84 -4.37 -4.08
C LEU A 15 4.10 -5.22 -3.87
N ALA A 16 4.63 -5.23 -2.64
CA ALA A 16 5.79 -6.04 -2.26
C ALA A 16 5.49 -7.56 -2.14
N ARG A 17 4.19 -7.92 -2.08
CA ARG A 17 3.67 -9.24 -1.72
C ARG A 17 4.31 -9.78 -0.43
N ASN A 18 4.33 -8.92 0.59
CA ASN A 18 4.80 -9.27 1.92
C ASN A 18 3.61 -9.68 2.80
N MET A 19 3.47 -11.00 3.01
CA MET A 19 2.42 -11.62 3.84
C MET A 19 2.78 -11.65 5.34
N ASP A 20 4.05 -11.43 5.69
CA ASP A 20 4.58 -11.70 7.03
C ASP A 20 4.48 -10.47 7.94
N ARG A 21 3.30 -9.87 7.98
CA ARG A 21 3.00 -8.62 8.69
C ARG A 21 2.15 -8.90 9.93
N HIS A 22 2.64 -9.77 10.80
CA HIS A 22 2.00 -10.10 12.07
C HIS A 22 2.48 -9.23 13.25
N HIS A 23 3.58 -8.48 13.07
CA HIS A 23 4.06 -7.46 14.01
C HIS A 23 4.26 -6.11 13.32
N TYR A 24 3.94 -5.05 14.04
CA TYR A 24 4.07 -3.67 13.61
C TYR A 24 4.90 -2.92 14.64
N GLU A 25 6.03 -2.38 14.22
CA GLU A 25 6.81 -1.48 15.05
C GLU A 25 6.36 -0.04 14.83
N ILE A 26 6.26 0.70 15.93
CA ILE A 26 5.80 2.09 15.96
C ILE A 26 6.86 2.86 16.72
N PHE A 27 7.20 4.06 16.27
CA PHE A 27 8.03 4.96 17.08
C PHE A 27 7.30 5.34 18.36
N THR A 28 7.68 4.71 19.48
CA THR A 28 7.06 4.89 20.79
C THR A 28 7.25 6.30 21.37
N LYS A 29 8.24 7.05 20.86
CA LYS A 29 8.54 8.43 21.30
C LYS A 29 7.38 9.41 21.07
N PHE A 30 6.45 9.09 20.18
CA PHE A 30 5.30 9.93 19.84
C PHE A 30 3.95 9.31 20.24
N GLY A 31 3.94 8.23 21.04
CA GLY A 31 2.70 7.56 21.45
C GLY A 31 1.87 7.05 20.25
N ASP A 32 0.55 7.24 20.30
CA ASP A 32 -0.39 6.79 19.26
C ASP A 32 -0.31 7.59 17.93
N GLU A 33 0.45 8.69 17.92
CA GLU A 33 0.76 9.50 16.73
C GLU A 33 2.00 8.98 15.98
N GLY A 34 2.65 7.93 16.50
CA GLY A 34 3.80 7.32 15.85
C GLY A 34 3.47 6.73 14.48
N PHE A 35 4.38 6.87 13.54
CA PHE A 35 4.25 6.27 12.21
C PHE A 35 4.73 4.81 12.21
N LEU A 36 4.20 4.04 11.26
CA LEU A 36 4.53 2.62 11.12
C LEU A 36 5.91 2.44 10.48
N LEU A 37 6.76 1.64 11.12
CA LEU A 37 8.03 1.20 10.57
C LEU A 37 7.81 0.00 9.61
N HIS A 38 8.17 0.18 8.34
CA HIS A 38 8.04 -0.84 7.30
C HIS A 38 9.23 -1.82 7.28
N LEU A 39 9.44 -2.58 8.36
CA LEU A 39 10.53 -3.57 8.49
C LEU A 39 10.17 -4.96 7.91
N ASP A 40 11.11 -5.92 7.90
CA ASP A 40 10.90 -7.32 7.49
C ASP A 40 10.37 -7.55 6.06
N ASN A 41 10.99 -6.90 5.07
CA ASN A 41 10.58 -7.03 3.66
C ASN A 41 11.26 -8.19 2.91
N ALA A 42 12.13 -8.97 3.58
CA ALA A 42 12.93 -10.01 2.95
C ALA A 42 12.11 -11.15 2.32
N ARG A 43 10.86 -11.36 2.77
CA ARG A 43 9.92 -12.36 2.20
C ARG A 43 9.10 -11.83 1.02
N GLY A 44 9.27 -10.55 0.66
CA GLY A 44 8.71 -9.98 -0.57
C GLY A 44 9.34 -10.58 -1.83
N PHE A 45 8.72 -10.37 -3.00
CA PHE A 45 9.30 -10.68 -4.32
C PHE A 45 9.76 -12.14 -4.58
N GLY A 46 9.31 -13.14 -3.84
CA GLY A 46 9.64 -14.56 -4.13
C GLY A 46 8.92 -15.20 -5.34
N ARG A 47 7.87 -14.58 -5.92
CA ARG A 47 7.19 -14.99 -7.19
C ARG A 47 6.54 -13.78 -7.87
N HIS A 48 6.79 -13.62 -9.16
CA HIS A 48 6.20 -12.57 -10.00
C HIS A 48 4.92 -13.00 -10.72
N SER A 49 4.73 -14.30 -10.91
CA SER A 49 3.61 -14.88 -11.70
C SER A 49 2.33 -15.07 -10.90
N HIS A 50 2.38 -14.87 -9.57
CA HIS A 50 1.23 -15.04 -8.68
C HIS A 50 1.05 -13.79 -7.82
N ASP A 51 -0.20 -13.30 -7.77
CA ASP A 51 -0.60 -12.17 -6.93
C ASP A 51 -1.53 -12.67 -5.82
N GLU A 52 -1.06 -12.57 -4.58
CA GLU A 52 -1.78 -13.04 -3.40
C GLU A 52 -2.87 -12.04 -3.01
N MET A 53 -4.05 -12.20 -3.62
CA MET A 53 -5.20 -11.29 -3.45
C MET A 53 -5.69 -11.19 -2.00
N SER A 54 -5.41 -12.19 -1.17
CA SER A 54 -5.72 -12.19 0.27
C SER A 54 -5.07 -11.03 1.02
N ILE A 55 -3.92 -10.51 0.56
CA ILE A 55 -3.28 -9.32 1.14
C ILE A 55 -4.15 -8.07 0.98
N LEU A 56 -5.00 -8.01 -0.05
CA LEU A 56 -5.94 -6.90 -0.22
C LEU A 56 -7.16 -6.99 0.68
N ALA A 57 -7.33 -8.08 1.47
CA ALA A 57 -8.51 -8.25 2.33
C ALA A 57 -8.79 -7.05 3.23
N PRO A 58 -7.81 -6.40 3.90
CA PRO A 58 -8.08 -5.21 4.70
C PRO A 58 -8.62 -4.03 3.88
N LEU A 59 -8.11 -3.83 2.65
CA LEU A 59 -8.62 -2.77 1.77
C LEU A 59 -10.03 -3.09 1.26
N ILE A 60 -10.32 -4.35 0.97
CA ILE A 60 -11.65 -4.81 0.52
C ILE A 60 -12.69 -4.69 1.65
N GLN A 61 -12.30 -5.05 2.87
CA GLN A 61 -13.19 -5.09 4.04
C GLN A 61 -13.45 -3.68 4.57
N CYS A 62 -12.39 -2.91 4.84
CA CYS A 62 -12.51 -1.58 5.44
C CYS A 62 -12.87 -0.52 4.40
N CYS A 63 -12.46 -0.69 3.14
CA CYS A 63 -12.67 0.29 2.07
C CYS A 63 -12.21 1.72 2.44
N ILE A 64 -11.10 1.86 3.17
CA ILE A 64 -10.53 3.16 3.55
C ILE A 64 -9.15 3.30 2.91
N ILE A 65 -8.88 4.45 2.30
CA ILE A 65 -7.56 4.83 1.79
C ILE A 65 -7.30 6.31 2.02
N LYS A 66 -6.07 6.64 2.38
CA LYS A 66 -5.59 8.01 2.49
C LYS A 66 -5.58 8.72 1.13
N ARG A 67 -6.05 9.98 1.09
CA ARG A 67 -6.05 10.82 -0.11
C ARG A 67 -4.65 10.94 -0.71
N SER A 68 -3.63 11.25 0.10
CA SER A 68 -2.26 11.37 -0.42
C SER A 68 -1.77 10.06 -1.03
N THR A 69 -2.07 8.92 -0.41
CA THR A 69 -1.73 7.59 -0.94
C THR A 69 -2.43 7.32 -2.27
N LEU A 70 -3.75 7.56 -2.37
CA LEU A 70 -4.50 7.35 -3.60
C LEU A 70 -3.96 8.21 -4.76
N LEU A 71 -3.62 9.48 -4.50
CA LEU A 71 -3.05 10.38 -5.50
C LEU A 71 -1.69 9.88 -6.02
N ARG A 72 -0.81 9.44 -5.12
CA ARG A 72 0.49 8.86 -5.52
C ARG A 72 0.33 7.58 -6.32
N LEU A 73 -0.57 6.67 -5.91
CA LEU A 73 -0.86 5.43 -6.64
C LEU A 73 -1.41 5.72 -8.04
N ARG A 74 -2.30 6.71 -8.18
CA ARG A 74 -2.81 7.14 -9.50
C ARG A 74 -1.72 7.75 -10.37
N LEU A 75 -0.79 8.51 -9.80
CA LEU A 75 0.36 9.06 -10.53
C LEU A 75 1.25 7.93 -11.06
N LEU A 76 1.59 6.96 -10.20
CA LEU A 76 2.46 5.82 -10.53
C LEU A 76 1.83 4.81 -11.51
N ALA A 77 0.53 4.94 -11.80
CA ALA A 77 -0.15 4.14 -12.81
C ALA A 77 -0.17 4.82 -14.19
N ARG A 78 0.30 6.07 -14.30
CA ARG A 78 0.37 6.77 -15.58
C ARG A 78 1.57 6.30 -16.41
N PRO A 79 1.47 6.26 -17.75
CA PRO A 79 2.57 5.83 -18.61
C PRO A 79 3.88 6.59 -18.37
N GLU A 80 3.81 7.89 -18.04
CA GLU A 80 4.99 8.75 -17.87
C GLU A 80 5.71 8.50 -16.53
N TYR A 81 5.05 7.88 -15.56
CA TYR A 81 5.55 7.67 -14.19
C TYR A 81 5.34 6.25 -13.71
N ARG A 82 5.27 5.30 -14.64
CA ARG A 82 4.90 3.91 -14.36
C ARG A 82 5.79 3.33 -13.27
N LEU A 83 5.19 2.66 -12.29
CA LEU A 83 5.85 2.19 -11.09
C LEU A 83 7.09 1.33 -11.39
N SER A 84 7.01 0.41 -12.36
CA SER A 84 8.14 -0.41 -12.78
C SER A 84 9.34 0.40 -13.25
N ASP A 85 9.12 1.49 -14.00
CA ASP A 85 10.18 2.33 -14.56
C ASP A 85 10.83 3.19 -13.46
N VAL A 86 10.00 3.79 -12.59
CA VAL A 86 10.48 4.53 -11.41
C VAL A 86 11.32 3.62 -10.49
N MET A 87 10.87 2.38 -10.28
CA MET A 87 11.61 1.41 -9.46
C MET A 87 12.90 0.95 -10.12
N ARG A 88 12.90 0.74 -11.43
CA ARG A 88 14.10 0.39 -12.21
C ARG A 88 15.19 1.45 -12.05
N ASP A 89 14.82 2.72 -12.22
CA ASP A 89 15.77 3.83 -12.11
C ASP A 89 16.30 4.01 -10.68
N SER A 90 15.43 3.86 -9.68
CA SER A 90 15.79 3.91 -8.27
C SER A 90 16.81 2.82 -7.90
N LEU A 91 16.55 1.58 -8.33
CA LEU A 91 17.40 0.42 -8.03
C LEU A 91 18.66 0.36 -8.90
N GLY A 92 18.69 1.05 -10.05
CA GLY A 92 19.80 0.99 -11.00
C GLY A 92 21.12 1.59 -10.49
N ARG A 93 21.08 2.38 -9.43
CA ARG A 93 22.25 2.97 -8.76
C ARG A 93 22.90 2.03 -7.75
N ASP A 94 22.23 0.94 -7.37
CA ASP A 94 22.74 0.01 -6.38
C ASP A 94 23.84 -0.90 -6.98
N PRO A 95 24.96 -1.13 -6.27
CA PRO A 95 26.01 -2.05 -6.72
C PRO A 95 25.53 -3.49 -6.94
N LEU A 96 24.48 -3.93 -6.25
CA LEU A 96 23.91 -5.29 -6.33
C LEU A 96 22.96 -5.48 -7.52
N LYS A 97 22.92 -4.54 -8.47
CA LYS A 97 22.03 -4.60 -9.62
C LYS A 97 22.25 -5.89 -10.45
N PRO A 98 21.16 -6.49 -10.98
CA PRO A 98 19.77 -6.12 -10.76
C PRO A 98 19.23 -6.63 -9.41
N ILE A 99 18.67 -5.73 -8.59
CA ILE A 99 18.00 -6.11 -7.32
C ILE A 99 16.68 -6.83 -7.60
N LEU A 100 15.89 -6.35 -8.56
CA LEU A 100 14.64 -6.96 -9.01
C LEU A 100 14.75 -7.35 -10.48
N THR A 101 14.21 -8.53 -10.81
CA THR A 101 14.15 -8.99 -12.21
C THR A 101 13.01 -8.30 -12.97
N GLU A 102 13.11 -8.27 -14.30
CA GLU A 102 12.09 -7.66 -15.17
C GLU A 102 10.66 -8.17 -14.89
N PRO A 103 10.42 -9.49 -14.72
CA PRO A 103 9.08 -9.97 -14.39
C PRO A 103 8.55 -9.44 -13.05
N HIS A 104 9.41 -9.18 -12.05
CA HIS A 104 8.99 -8.61 -10.77
C HIS A 104 8.63 -7.13 -10.90
N LEU A 105 9.35 -6.38 -11.74
CA LEU A 105 9.01 -4.99 -12.05
C LEU A 105 7.63 -4.91 -12.74
N GLN A 106 7.39 -5.76 -13.74
CA GLN A 106 6.07 -5.83 -14.40
C GLN A 106 4.95 -6.29 -13.46
N ALA A 107 5.25 -7.17 -12.50
CA ALA A 107 4.28 -7.58 -11.49
C ALA A 107 3.86 -6.42 -10.58
N LEU A 108 4.74 -5.43 -10.32
CA LEU A 108 4.38 -4.24 -9.54
C LEU A 108 3.29 -3.41 -10.23
N ASP A 109 3.40 -3.21 -11.54
CA ASP A 109 2.40 -2.46 -12.31
C ASP A 109 1.04 -3.18 -12.30
N ARG A 110 1.04 -4.49 -12.54
CA ARG A 110 -0.18 -5.31 -12.49
C ARG A 110 -0.84 -5.27 -11.11
N ARG A 111 -0.05 -5.37 -10.03
CA ARG A 111 -0.53 -5.28 -8.65
C ARG A 111 -1.06 -3.89 -8.32
N LEU A 112 -0.40 -2.83 -8.78
CA LEU A 112 -0.90 -1.46 -8.62
C LEU A 112 -2.29 -1.30 -9.23
N GLU A 113 -2.51 -1.88 -10.41
CA GLU A 113 -3.80 -1.86 -11.06
C GLU A 113 -4.89 -2.57 -10.23
N HIS A 114 -4.59 -3.72 -9.62
CA HIS A 114 -5.51 -4.41 -8.72
C HIS A 114 -5.89 -3.58 -7.48
N VAL A 115 -4.92 -2.83 -6.91
CA VAL A 115 -5.18 -1.90 -5.80
C VAL A 115 -6.16 -0.82 -6.25
N LEU A 116 -5.88 -0.15 -7.38
CA LEU A 116 -6.73 0.91 -7.91
C LEU A 116 -8.13 0.41 -8.26
N ARG A 117 -8.26 -0.77 -8.88
CA ARG A 117 -9.55 -1.41 -9.18
C ARG A 117 -10.35 -1.71 -7.91
N THR A 118 -9.68 -2.16 -6.85
CA THR A 118 -10.31 -2.38 -5.53
C THR A 118 -10.83 -1.07 -4.95
N VAL A 119 -10.05 0.01 -5.00
CA VAL A 119 -10.49 1.34 -4.53
C VAL A 119 -11.69 1.84 -5.34
N VAL A 120 -11.68 1.70 -6.67
CA VAL A 120 -12.83 2.07 -7.52
C VAL A 120 -14.08 1.29 -7.12
N ARG A 121 -13.96 0.00 -6.83
CA ARG A 121 -15.08 -0.82 -6.34
C ARG A 121 -15.61 -0.32 -4.99
N CYS A 122 -14.72 0.02 -4.06
CA CYS A 122 -15.10 0.61 -2.78
C CYS A 122 -15.86 1.93 -2.98
N VAL A 123 -15.35 2.84 -3.82
CA VAL A 123 -15.99 4.14 -4.11
C VAL A 123 -17.36 3.95 -4.74
N LYS A 124 -17.51 3.02 -5.68
CA LYS A 124 -18.82 2.69 -6.28
C LYS A 124 -19.82 2.16 -5.25
N ARG A 125 -19.35 1.46 -4.21
CA ARG A 125 -20.21 0.84 -3.18
C ARG A 125 -20.60 1.80 -2.05
N LEU A 126 -19.67 2.63 -1.59
CA LEU A 126 -19.82 3.43 -0.36
C LEU A 126 -19.77 4.95 -0.59
N GLY A 127 -19.40 5.39 -1.80
CA GLY A 127 -19.14 6.80 -2.12
C GLY A 127 -17.71 7.25 -1.79
N GLU A 128 -17.22 8.26 -2.50
CA GLU A 128 -15.82 8.73 -2.35
C GLU A 128 -15.54 9.30 -0.95
N ALA A 129 -16.49 10.04 -0.37
CA ALA A 129 -16.34 10.66 0.95
C ALA A 129 -16.11 9.66 2.09
N GLN A 130 -16.66 8.44 1.98
CA GLN A 130 -16.48 7.38 2.98
C GLN A 130 -15.20 6.58 2.76
N VAL A 131 -14.70 6.54 1.52
CA VAL A 131 -13.56 5.72 1.13
C VAL A 131 -12.24 6.47 1.20
N VAL A 132 -12.24 7.75 0.84
CA VAL A 132 -11.03 8.57 0.71
C VAL A 132 -10.93 9.55 1.86
N VAL A 133 -10.17 9.15 2.89
CA VAL A 133 -9.94 9.97 4.09
C VAL A 133 -8.79 10.95 3.87
N THR A 134 -8.89 12.15 4.43
CA THR A 134 -7.75 13.07 4.51
C THR A 134 -6.72 12.54 5.49
N ASP A 135 -5.43 12.74 5.20
CA ASP A 135 -4.32 12.16 5.95
C ASP A 135 -4.29 12.57 7.44
N PHE A 136 -5.00 13.65 7.77
CA PHE A 136 -5.23 14.15 9.12
C PHE A 136 -6.72 14.46 9.29
N VAL A 137 -7.36 13.83 10.27
CA VAL A 137 -8.57 14.34 10.91
C VAL A 137 -8.23 14.29 12.40
N GLU A 138 -8.19 15.46 13.04
CA GLU A 138 -8.15 15.59 14.50
C GLU A 138 -9.15 14.63 15.13
N ALA A 139 -8.76 14.01 16.24
CA ALA A 139 -9.55 13.07 16.99
C ALA A 139 -10.91 13.65 17.41
N SER A 140 -11.92 13.50 16.55
CA SER A 140 -13.33 13.58 16.94
C SER A 140 -14.19 12.96 15.86
N MET A 141 -14.32 11.64 15.92
CA MET A 141 -15.58 10.90 15.69
C MET A 141 -15.24 9.43 15.85
N GLY A 142 -15.36 8.97 17.09
CA GLY A 142 -15.31 7.55 17.40
C GLY A 142 -16.43 6.82 16.67
N CYS A 143 -16.08 5.69 16.06
CA CYS A 143 -17.07 4.67 15.71
C CYS A 143 -17.61 4.11 17.03
N ASN A 144 -18.90 4.29 17.31
CA ASN A 144 -19.61 3.55 18.36
C ASN A 144 -21.13 3.64 18.14
N PRO A 145 -21.92 2.66 18.63
CA PRO A 145 -21.58 1.27 19.02
C PRO A 145 -21.93 0.26 17.91
#